data_AF-A0A3A4WKC1-F1
#
_entry.id   AF-A0A3A4WKC1-F1
#
_cell.length_a   1.000
_cell.length_b   1.000
_cell.length_c   1.000
_cell.angle_alpha   90.00
_cell.angle_beta   90.00
_cell.angle_gamma   90.00
#
_symmetry.space_group_name_H-M   'P 1'
#
loop_
_entity.id
_entity.type
_entity.pdbx_description
1 polymer ?
#
loop_
_entity_poly.entity_id
_entity_poly.type
_entity_poly.pdbx_seq_one_letter_code
_entity_poly.pdbx_strand_id
1 'polypeptide(L)'
;MDNFKIKHFEKDNPSKKFPEIHSLSLQETESICQKLSEKLGLNSQDPKFIIDVIDKKGVILKEFNANDDGFLLSAILSHLSIQPRKNVYINWYRYDQIDEMTFDDLNNYFNYIWYPASDDIDIFDSSYSWIVTVSHEGYVKFVEKS
;
A
#
# COMPACT_ATOMS: atom_id res chain seq x y z
N MET A 1 -3.08 0.62 11.14
CA MET A 1 -3.74 -0.70 11.09
C MET A 1 -4.66 -0.87 12.29
N ASP A 2 -5.87 -1.38 12.07
CA ASP A 2 -6.84 -1.61 13.15
C ASP A 2 -6.59 -2.92 13.91
N ASN A 3 -6.74 -2.86 15.24
CA ASN A 3 -6.51 -4.01 16.14
C ASN A 3 -7.39 -5.23 15.84
N PHE A 4 -8.57 -5.06 15.22
CA PHE A 4 -9.44 -6.19 14.91
C PHE A 4 -8.83 -7.09 13.82
N LYS A 5 -8.06 -6.52 12.87
CA LYS A 5 -7.42 -7.27 11.78
C LYS A 5 -6.34 -8.20 12.31
N ILE A 6 -5.54 -7.72 13.25
CA ILE A 6 -4.54 -8.50 14.01
C ILE A 6 -5.23 -9.66 14.74
N LYS A 7 -6.31 -9.38 15.49
CA LYS A 7 -7.05 -10.42 16.21
C LYS A 7 -7.67 -11.46 15.29
N HIS A 8 -8.16 -11.05 14.12
CA HIS A 8 -8.72 -11.97 13.13
C HIS A 8 -7.63 -12.92 12.61
N PHE A 9 -6.46 -12.40 12.25
CA PHE A 9 -5.33 -13.21 11.84
C PHE A 9 -4.92 -14.23 12.92
N GLU A 10 -4.73 -13.79 14.16
CA GLU A 10 -4.27 -14.65 15.25
C GLU A 10 -5.31 -15.72 15.62
N LYS A 11 -6.60 -15.43 15.45
CA LYS A 11 -7.68 -16.40 15.63
C LYS A 11 -7.59 -17.52 14.58
N ASP A 12 -7.36 -17.18 13.32
CA ASP A 12 -7.30 -18.15 12.22
C ASP A 12 -5.94 -18.84 12.13
N ASN A 13 -4.90 -18.28 12.79
CA ASN A 13 -3.55 -18.81 12.83
C ASN A 13 -3.04 -18.95 14.29
N PRO A 14 -3.58 -19.87 15.12
CA PRO A 14 -3.33 -19.91 16.56
C PRO A 14 -1.86 -20.09 16.99
N SER A 15 -1.01 -20.60 16.10
CA SER A 15 0.42 -20.83 16.34
C SER A 15 1.32 -19.72 15.80
N LYS A 16 0.75 -18.69 15.16
CA LYS A 16 1.48 -17.56 14.58
C LYS A 16 1.09 -16.26 15.27
N LYS A 17 2.03 -15.34 15.35
CA LYS A 17 1.75 -13.94 15.68
C LYS A 17 1.54 -13.17 14.38
N PHE A 18 0.73 -12.11 14.43
CA PHE A 18 0.66 -11.18 13.32
C PHE A 18 2.06 -10.61 13.03
N PRO A 19 2.42 -10.40 11.75
CA PRO A 19 3.68 -9.76 11.38
C PRO A 19 3.91 -8.43 12.09
N GLU A 20 5.18 -8.06 12.26
CA GLU A 20 5.51 -6.75 12.80
C GLU A 20 5.07 -5.66 11.82
N ILE A 21 4.27 -4.72 12.34
CA ILE A 21 3.79 -3.55 11.62
C ILE A 21 4.07 -2.32 12.47
N HIS A 22 4.66 -1.30 11.86
CA HIS A 22 5.05 -0.09 12.53
C HIS A 22 4.23 1.09 12.01
N SER A 23 3.34 1.63 12.83
CA SER A 23 2.64 2.87 12.52
C SER A 23 3.60 4.04 12.65
N LEU A 24 3.77 4.79 11.57
CA LEU A 24 4.68 5.92 11.53
C LEU A 24 4.17 7.08 12.38
N SER A 25 5.09 7.81 12.98
CA SER A 25 4.77 9.07 13.64
C SER A 25 4.30 10.13 12.62
N LEU A 26 3.71 11.22 13.13
CA LEU A 26 3.33 12.35 12.30
C LEU A 26 4.53 12.91 11.51
N GLN A 27 5.69 13.05 12.16
CA GLN A 27 6.90 13.59 11.53
C GLN A 27 7.42 12.69 10.40
N GLU A 28 7.39 11.37 10.60
CA GLU A 28 7.79 10.41 9.56
C GLU A 28 6.81 10.43 8.39
N THR A 29 5.52 10.51 8.68
CA THR A 29 4.45 10.61 7.68
C THR A 29 4.60 11.90 6.84
N GLU A 30 4.85 13.04 7.49
CA GLU A 30 5.12 14.32 6.82
C GLU A 30 6.37 14.23 5.92
N SER A 31 7.42 13.57 6.38
CA SER A 31 8.65 13.38 5.59
C SER A 31 8.40 12.53 4.34
N ILE A 32 7.60 11.47 4.46
CA ILE A 32 7.16 10.64 3.33
C ILE A 32 6.33 11.45 2.34
N CYS A 33 5.35 12.23 2.83
CA CYS A 33 4.51 13.08 1.98
C CYS A 33 5.35 14.09 1.22
N GLN A 34 6.33 14.73 1.88
CA GLN A 34 7.28 15.62 1.22
C GLN A 34 8.03 14.91 0.09
N LYS A 35 8.58 13.72 0.36
CA LYS A 35 9.34 12.95 -0.64
C LYS A 35 8.48 12.51 -1.82
N LEU A 36 7.26 12.06 -1.56
CA LEU A 36 6.28 11.75 -2.59
C LEU A 36 5.94 12.97 -3.43
N SER A 37 5.65 14.11 -2.81
CA SER A 37 5.38 15.36 -3.54
C SER A 37 6.53 15.76 -4.44
N GLU A 38 7.78 15.71 -3.95
CA GLU A 38 8.98 15.97 -4.75
C GLU A 38 9.05 15.03 -5.98
N LYS A 39 8.84 13.72 -5.77
CA LYS A 39 8.84 12.71 -6.84
C LYS A 39 7.67 12.82 -7.81
N LEU A 40 6.55 13.36 -7.35
CA LEU A 40 5.37 13.60 -8.17
C LEU A 40 5.45 14.90 -8.98
N GLY A 41 6.48 15.73 -8.73
CA GLY A 41 6.62 17.07 -9.32
C GLY A 41 5.60 18.05 -8.77
N LEU A 42 5.15 17.85 -7.52
CA LEU A 42 4.17 18.70 -6.85
C LEU A 42 4.87 19.87 -6.15
N ASN A 43 4.31 21.06 -6.32
CA ASN A 43 4.73 22.27 -5.59
C ASN A 43 4.05 22.40 -4.20
N SER A 44 3.30 21.38 -3.79
CA SER A 44 2.56 21.34 -2.53
C SER A 44 2.77 20.00 -1.83
N GLN A 45 2.86 20.06 -0.51
CA GLN A 45 2.94 18.89 0.38
C GLN A 45 1.56 18.50 0.94
N ASP A 46 0.50 19.23 0.57
CA ASP A 46 -0.86 18.88 0.99
C ASP A 46 -1.23 17.51 0.38
N PRO A 47 -1.56 16.50 1.22
CA PRO A 47 -1.89 15.16 0.78
C PRO A 47 -2.99 15.08 -0.29
N LYS A 48 -3.91 16.04 -0.34
CA LYS A 48 -4.94 16.07 -1.38
C LYS A 48 -4.35 16.13 -2.79
N PHE A 49 -3.24 16.85 -2.98
CA PHE A 49 -2.60 16.92 -4.30
C PHE A 49 -1.89 15.61 -4.65
N ILE A 50 -1.35 14.90 -3.66
CA ILE A 50 -0.76 13.57 -3.85
C ILE A 50 -1.84 12.62 -4.36
N ILE A 51 -2.98 12.55 -3.66
CA ILE A 51 -4.13 11.71 -4.02
C ILE A 51 -4.63 12.05 -5.42
N ASP A 52 -4.88 13.33 -5.70
CA ASP A 52 -5.36 13.78 -7.01
C ASP A 52 -4.43 13.37 -8.16
N VAL A 53 -3.11 13.43 -7.94
CA VAL A 53 -2.14 13.05 -8.96
C VAL A 53 -2.05 11.54 -9.12
N ILE A 54 -2.13 10.77 -8.04
CA ILE A 54 -2.16 9.31 -8.10
C ILE A 54 -3.40 8.84 -8.85
N ASP A 55 -4.57 9.38 -8.55
CA ASP A 55 -5.81 9.03 -9.24
C ASP A 55 -5.79 9.40 -10.72
N LYS A 56 -5.23 10.56 -11.08
CA LYS A 56 -5.14 11.00 -12.48
C LYS A 56 -4.09 10.25 -13.28
N LYS A 57 -2.95 9.90 -12.68
CA LYS A 57 -1.84 9.21 -13.37
C LYS A 57 -1.97 7.69 -13.30
N GLY A 58 -2.82 7.16 -12.44
CA GLY A 58 -3.00 5.73 -12.25
C GLY A 58 -3.58 5.04 -13.47
N VAL A 59 -2.92 3.95 -13.86
CA VAL A 59 -3.38 3.05 -14.92
C VAL A 59 -3.98 1.82 -14.28
N ILE A 60 -5.22 1.49 -14.64
CA ILE A 60 -5.89 0.27 -14.16
C ILE A 60 -5.21 -0.95 -14.78
N LEU A 61 -4.80 -1.89 -13.94
CA LEU A 61 -4.29 -3.19 -14.36
C LEU A 61 -5.46 -4.17 -14.43
N LYS A 62 -6.00 -4.39 -15.64
CA LYS A 62 -7.27 -5.12 -15.84
C LYS A 62 -7.17 -6.62 -15.57
N GLU A 63 -5.96 -7.14 -15.61
CA GLU A 63 -5.61 -8.54 -15.38
C GLU A 63 -5.46 -8.89 -13.89
N PHE A 64 -5.57 -7.92 -12.99
CA PHE A 64 -5.50 -8.14 -11.55
C PHE A 64 -6.75 -7.63 -10.84
N ASN A 65 -7.31 -8.45 -9.94
CA ASN A 65 -8.31 -8.03 -8.97
C ASN A 65 -7.93 -8.56 -7.59
N ALA A 66 -7.94 -7.68 -6.58
CA ALA A 66 -7.59 -8.03 -5.20
C ALA A 66 -8.62 -8.96 -4.52
N ASN A 67 -9.82 -9.09 -5.08
CA ASN A 67 -10.82 -10.08 -4.63
C ASN A 67 -10.57 -11.48 -5.20
N ASP A 68 -9.66 -11.64 -6.17
CA ASP A 68 -9.41 -12.96 -6.76
C ASP A 68 -8.76 -13.89 -5.75
N ASP A 69 -9.21 -15.15 -5.74
CA ASP A 69 -8.58 -16.20 -4.95
C ASP A 69 -7.11 -16.35 -5.38
N GLY A 70 -6.20 -16.22 -4.41
CA GLY A 70 -4.76 -16.30 -4.67
C GLY A 70 -4.15 -15.02 -5.26
N PHE A 71 -4.81 -13.87 -5.11
CA PHE A 71 -4.19 -12.57 -5.36
C PHE A 71 -2.85 -12.43 -4.63
N LEU A 72 -1.81 -12.01 -5.35
CA LEU A 72 -0.47 -11.78 -4.82
C LEU A 72 0.09 -10.45 -5.33
N LEU A 73 0.49 -9.57 -4.41
CA LEU A 73 1.17 -8.32 -4.76
C LEU A 73 2.47 -8.56 -5.53
N SER A 74 3.19 -9.64 -5.21
CA SER A 74 4.41 -10.06 -5.93
C SER A 74 4.15 -10.38 -7.40
N ALA A 75 2.95 -10.88 -7.76
CA ALA A 75 2.59 -11.13 -9.15
C ALA A 75 2.43 -9.81 -9.94
N ILE A 76 1.83 -8.79 -9.31
CA ILE A 76 1.73 -7.44 -9.87
C ILE A 76 3.12 -6.83 -10.08
N LEU A 77 3.96 -6.84 -9.05
CA LEU A 77 5.30 -6.25 -9.16
C LEU A 77 6.16 -7.00 -10.19
N SER A 78 6.05 -8.32 -10.27
CA SER A 78 6.73 -9.12 -11.30
C SER A 78 6.25 -8.77 -12.71
N HIS A 79 4.93 -8.59 -12.90
CA HIS A 79 4.35 -8.15 -14.18
C HIS A 79 4.90 -6.78 -14.60
N LEU A 80 5.08 -5.87 -13.64
CA LEU A 80 5.63 -4.54 -13.85
C LEU A 80 7.17 -4.51 -13.89
N SER A 81 7.85 -5.65 -13.75
CA SER A 81 9.31 -5.75 -13.64
C SER A 81 9.91 -4.91 -12.49
N ILE A 82 9.17 -4.78 -11.39
CA ILE A 82 9.56 -4.05 -10.18
C ILE A 82 10.11 -5.03 -9.14
N GLN A 83 11.26 -4.71 -8.57
CA GLN A 83 11.78 -5.39 -7.39
C GLN A 83 11.52 -4.50 -6.16
N PRO A 84 10.61 -4.90 -5.25
CA PRO A 84 10.33 -4.09 -4.07
C PRO A 84 11.53 -4.05 -3.13
N ARG A 85 11.67 -2.96 -2.39
CA ARG A 85 12.55 -2.93 -1.21
C ARG A 85 12.01 -3.88 -0.13
N LYS A 86 12.88 -4.24 0.82
CA LYS A 86 12.55 -5.13 1.94
C LYS A 86 11.29 -4.65 2.68
N ASN A 87 11.24 -3.36 2.97
CA ASN A 87 10.10 -2.74 3.63
C ASN A 87 9.29 -1.91 2.64
N VAL A 88 7.99 -1.86 2.87
CA VAL A 88 7.00 -1.11 2.12
C VAL A 88 6.14 -0.30 3.07
N TYR A 89 5.58 0.78 2.54
CA TYR A 89 4.62 1.63 3.21
C TYR A 89 3.22 1.31 2.72
N ILE A 90 2.25 1.37 3.63
CA ILE A 90 0.83 1.20 3.37
C ILE A 90 0.15 2.49 3.83
N ASN A 91 -0.28 3.31 2.87
CA ASN A 91 -1.18 4.43 3.14
C ASN A 91 -2.61 3.90 3.18
N TRP A 92 -3.35 4.23 4.24
CA TRP A 92 -4.72 3.76 4.44
C TRP A 92 -5.80 4.68 3.88
N TYR A 93 -5.46 5.92 3.50
CA TYR A 93 -6.38 6.83 2.80
C TYR A 93 -5.68 8.15 2.42
N ARG A 94 -5.55 9.09 3.37
CA ARG A 94 -5.19 10.49 3.13
C ARG A 94 -3.73 10.82 3.36
N TYR A 95 -2.86 9.81 3.38
CA TYR A 95 -1.46 9.94 3.77
C TYR A 95 -1.28 10.60 5.14
N ASP A 96 -2.27 10.48 6.03
CA ASP A 96 -2.23 10.88 7.43
C ASP A 96 -2.02 9.66 8.37
N GLN A 97 -2.26 8.46 7.84
CA GLN A 97 -1.98 7.20 8.49
C GLN A 97 -1.20 6.29 7.54
N ILE A 98 0.08 6.12 7.83
CA ILE A 98 0.99 5.25 7.09
C ILE A 98 1.58 4.21 8.05
N ASP A 99 1.50 2.95 7.66
CA ASP A 99 2.20 1.88 8.33
C ASP A 99 3.36 1.38 7.47
N GLU A 100 4.42 0.90 8.10
CA GLU A 100 5.54 0.20 7.47
C GLU A 100 5.56 -1.26 7.90
N MET A 101 5.81 -2.16 6.96
CA MET A 101 6.08 -3.58 7.23
C MET A 101 6.95 -4.19 6.13
N THR A 102 7.37 -5.45 6.30
CA THR A 102 8.10 -6.14 5.24
C THR A 102 7.19 -6.44 4.04
N PHE A 103 7.74 -6.37 2.83
CA PHE A 103 6.98 -6.74 1.63
C PHE A 103 6.52 -8.19 1.66
N ASP A 104 7.38 -9.10 2.12
CA ASP A 104 7.07 -10.53 2.18
C ASP A 104 5.86 -10.80 3.09
N ASP A 105 5.81 -10.15 4.26
CA ASP A 105 4.66 -10.28 5.17
C ASP A 105 3.39 -9.66 4.57
N LEU A 106 3.49 -8.48 3.95
CA LEU A 106 2.36 -7.86 3.28
C LEU A 106 1.81 -8.75 2.16
N ASN A 107 2.67 -9.32 1.33
CA ASN A 107 2.29 -10.21 0.23
C ASN A 107 1.66 -11.51 0.75
N ASN A 108 2.24 -12.13 1.78
CA ASN A 108 1.77 -13.42 2.29
C ASN A 108 0.48 -13.32 3.10
N TYR A 109 0.20 -12.16 3.69
CA TYR A 109 -0.93 -11.95 4.59
C TYR A 109 -1.87 -10.85 4.12
N PHE A 110 -1.84 -10.53 2.81
CA PHE A 110 -2.61 -9.45 2.21
C PHE A 110 -4.10 -9.49 2.58
N ASN A 111 -4.74 -10.66 2.54
CA ASN A 111 -6.16 -10.83 2.85
C ASN A 111 -6.53 -10.60 4.33
N TYR A 112 -5.54 -10.56 5.22
CA TYR A 112 -5.73 -10.16 6.63
C TYR A 112 -5.39 -8.69 6.87
N ILE A 113 -4.88 -7.99 5.86
CA ILE A 113 -4.45 -6.59 5.92
C ILE A 113 -5.47 -5.70 5.20
N TRP A 114 -5.76 -6.02 3.95
CA TRP A 114 -6.75 -5.36 3.12
C TRP A 114 -8.08 -6.12 3.18
N TYR A 115 -9.14 -5.42 3.56
CA TYR A 115 -10.50 -5.97 3.67
C TYR A 115 -11.36 -5.40 2.54
N PRO A 116 -11.96 -6.28 1.73
CA PRO A 116 -12.85 -5.84 0.67
C PRO A 116 -14.02 -5.03 1.23
N ALA A 117 -14.51 -4.09 0.43
CA ALA A 117 -15.54 -3.10 0.74
C ALA A 117 -15.20 -2.09 1.86
N SER A 118 -14.05 -2.21 2.54
CA SER A 118 -13.65 -1.30 3.62
C SER A 118 -12.44 -0.43 3.28
N ASP A 119 -11.44 -1.01 2.63
CA ASP A 119 -10.12 -0.39 2.54
C ASP A 119 -9.76 0.06 1.12
N ASP A 120 -9.40 1.33 0.98
CA ASP A 120 -8.63 1.83 -0.17
C ASP A 120 -7.19 2.07 0.32
N ILE A 121 -6.21 1.39 -0.27
CA ILE A 121 -4.81 1.50 0.17
C ILE A 121 -3.87 1.84 -0.99
N ASP A 122 -2.82 2.60 -0.68
CA ASP A 122 -1.67 2.75 -1.56
C ASP A 122 -0.46 2.05 -0.96
N ILE A 123 0.23 1.28 -1.78
CA ILE A 123 1.43 0.52 -1.42
C ILE A 123 2.60 1.03 -2.24
N PHE A 124 3.69 1.35 -1.58
CA PHE A 124 4.92 1.85 -2.20
C PHE A 124 6.12 1.57 -1.29
N ASP A 125 7.33 1.89 -1.74
CA ASP A 125 8.54 1.74 -0.93
C ASP A 125 9.40 2.99 -0.89
N SER A 126 10.53 2.91 -0.17
CA SER A 126 11.47 4.01 0.03
C SER A 126 12.19 4.49 -1.25
N SER A 127 12.02 3.82 -2.39
CA SER A 127 12.45 4.35 -3.68
C SER A 127 11.51 5.45 -4.20
N TYR A 128 10.24 5.41 -3.77
CA TYR A 128 9.16 6.25 -4.26
C TYR A 128 8.98 6.21 -5.80
N SER A 129 9.51 5.17 -6.46
CA SER A 129 9.47 5.07 -7.94
C SER A 129 8.20 4.38 -8.45
N TRP A 130 7.39 3.83 -7.56
CA TRP A 130 6.18 3.10 -7.89
C TRP A 130 5.14 3.25 -6.80
N ILE A 131 3.87 3.21 -7.19
CA ILE A 131 2.72 3.12 -6.28
C ILE A 131 1.73 2.12 -6.87
N VAL A 132 1.28 1.16 -6.05
CA VAL A 132 0.16 0.28 -6.36
C VAL A 132 -1.01 0.69 -5.47
N THR A 133 -2.11 1.10 -6.08
CA THR A 133 -3.37 1.39 -5.36
C THR A 133 -4.26 0.17 -5.45
N VAL A 134 -4.80 -0.27 -4.32
CA VAL A 134 -5.84 -1.29 -4.25
C VAL A 134 -7.09 -0.67 -3.66
N SER A 135 -8.14 -0.59 -4.47
CA SER A 135 -9.43 -0.06 -4.01
C SER A 135 -10.21 -1.09 -3.20
N HIS A 136 -11.19 -0.65 -2.42
CA HIS A 136 -12.13 -1.49 -1.67
C HIS A 136 -12.98 -2.40 -2.57
N GLU A 137 -13.12 -2.09 -3.86
CA GLU A 137 -13.78 -2.95 -4.86
C GLU A 137 -12.81 -3.97 -5.49
N GLY A 138 -11.55 -4.00 -5.05
CA GLY A 138 -10.51 -4.91 -5.53
C GLY A 138 -9.81 -4.45 -6.82
N TYR A 139 -10.19 -3.30 -7.41
CA TYR A 139 -9.43 -2.77 -8.55
C TYR A 139 -8.01 -2.40 -8.16
N VAL A 140 -7.08 -2.75 -9.04
CA VAL A 140 -5.66 -2.43 -8.90
C VAL A 140 -5.29 -1.35 -9.91
N LYS A 141 -4.68 -0.27 -9.42
CA LYS A 141 -4.05 0.76 -10.26
C LYS A 141 -2.54 0.78 -10.00
N PHE A 142 -1.79 1.11 -11.04
CA PHE A 142 -0.36 1.35 -10.95
C PHE A 142 -0.02 2.77 -11.36
N VAL A 143 0.92 3.37 -10.64
CA VAL A 143 1.51 4.66 -11.01
C VAL A 143 3.03 4.53 -11.09
N GLU A 144 3.57 4.63 -12.30
CA GLU A 144 5.02 4.68 -12.54
C GLU A 144 5.56 6.09 -12.21
N LYS A 145 6.77 6.15 -11.63
CA LYS A 145 7.49 7.40 -11.38
C LYS A 145 8.91 7.34 -11.92
N SER A 146 9.23 8.36 -12.71
CA SER A 146 10.56 8.69 -13.24
C SER A 146 11.42 9.43 -12.21
#